data_AF-A0A6E8W1M3-F1
#
_entry.id   AF-A0A6E8W1M3-F1
#
_cell.length_a   1.000
_cell.length_b   1.000
_cell.length_c   1.000
_cell.angle_alpha   90.00
_cell.angle_beta   90.00
_cell.angle_gamma   90.00
#
_symmetry.space_group_name_H-M   'P 1'
#
loop_
_entity.id
_entity.type
_entity.pdbx_description
1 polymer ?
#
loop_
_entity_poly.entity_id
_entity_poly.type
_entity_poly.pdbx_seq_one_letter_code
_entity_poly.pdbx_strand_id
1 'polypeptide(L)'
;FHSFSLSQTSTVMRHASVWMCILLTFYNLQATTLAAIVPPPWSDPNKNPCASQPGGWQLLYWPPLKRCFKIFQLGYPCPDTMELSPVGAGSTGLGSTAECRCPPGTAQSPLTKKCHKLFERGPCDFGQYFAPIADSAGRSAIPKQRWGVCKSTEICDSGMIYWPQDNKCYQIHTKGPCPKGKLISLDNNGIARCKCENEGDLSNYFHEDTETCHEFFTKGPCLGTGELFLPSRKCACHERLPHYHNETNQCYELGTIGPCPFGHTFIVADSKRHADGPSSGLKAECRCKDGYVQWKDGYCYKLYTQGPCEFGSFVTEQNVCTPNPCEKGRLYFPQEKTCYRIGAQGPCSLHQVVIFDFTSRPSLDGISYNGMCGCAGVISNLDQSCTDEADQIPQSACDSTPDMVEVNRQCFKLYTRGPCGPGQWLEPKKIPTRIRSAACVCRPGYTPYEQPLANGVIGCQAPSVGIARYLNERRHLHSRAPGNLTLPLS
;
A
#
# COMPACT_ATOMS: atom_id res chain seq x y z
N PHE A 1 -41.29 81.31 -24.53
CA PHE A 1 -41.94 79.98 -24.57
C PHE A 1 -41.23 79.14 -25.61
N HIS A 2 -40.22 78.38 -25.17
CA HIS A 2 -39.51 77.40 -25.99
C HIS A 2 -39.25 76.16 -25.14
N SER A 3 -39.48 75.01 -25.77
CA SER A 3 -39.48 73.67 -25.21
C SER A 3 -38.10 73.01 -25.30
N PHE A 4 -37.94 71.96 -24.47
CA PHE A 4 -37.03 70.81 -24.58
C PHE A 4 -35.54 70.90 -24.17
N SER A 5 -35.21 69.86 -23.37
CA SER A 5 -33.96 69.09 -23.31
C SER A 5 -32.76 69.69 -22.58
N LEU A 6 -32.42 69.09 -21.43
CA LEU A 6 -31.03 68.79 -21.00
C LEU A 6 -31.06 68.12 -19.61
N SER A 7 -31.33 66.81 -19.57
CA SER A 7 -31.05 65.97 -18.39
C SER A 7 -30.58 64.59 -18.83
N GLN A 8 -29.49 64.55 -19.60
CA GLN A 8 -28.84 63.30 -20.04
C GLN A 8 -27.30 63.36 -19.92
N THR A 9 -26.75 64.31 -19.16
CA THR A 9 -25.29 64.46 -19.02
C THR A 9 -24.72 63.89 -17.71
N SER A 10 -25.55 63.51 -16.73
CA SER A 10 -25.05 63.03 -15.42
C SER A 10 -24.86 61.51 -15.32
N THR A 11 -25.52 60.71 -16.18
CA THR A 11 -25.49 59.24 -16.08
C THR A 11 -24.28 58.62 -16.80
N VAL A 12 -23.74 59.27 -17.84
CA VAL A 12 -22.62 58.75 -18.64
C VAL A 12 -21.29 58.80 -17.86
N MET A 13 -21.11 59.80 -17.01
CA MET A 13 -19.85 59.98 -16.25
C MET A 13 -19.69 58.97 -15.10
N ARG A 14 -20.79 58.41 -14.57
CA ARG A 14 -20.73 57.39 -13.51
C ARG A 14 -20.38 56.00 -14.04
N HIS A 15 -20.84 55.63 -15.25
CA HIS A 15 -20.52 54.33 -15.83
C HIS A 15 -19.06 54.23 -16.32
N ALA A 16 -18.50 55.32 -16.86
CA ALA A 16 -17.10 55.35 -17.28
C ALA A 16 -16.11 55.20 -16.11
N SER A 17 -16.44 55.78 -14.95
CA SER A 17 -15.63 55.68 -13.73
C SER A 17 -15.65 54.26 -13.13
N VAL A 18 -16.82 53.60 -13.13
CA VAL A 18 -16.95 52.22 -12.65
C VAL A 18 -16.24 51.23 -13.59
N TRP A 19 -16.32 51.43 -14.91
CA TRP A 19 -15.58 50.60 -15.88
C TRP A 19 -14.06 50.81 -15.81
N MET A 20 -13.59 52.04 -15.57
CA MET A 20 -12.16 52.29 -15.31
C MET A 20 -11.69 51.64 -14.01
N CYS A 21 -12.50 51.65 -12.94
CA CYS A 21 -12.18 50.95 -11.70
C CYS A 21 -12.20 49.42 -11.86
N ILE A 22 -13.11 48.86 -12.67
CA ILE A 22 -13.13 47.42 -12.98
C ILE A 22 -11.94 47.04 -13.87
N LEU A 23 -11.61 47.85 -14.88
CA LEU A 23 -10.43 47.62 -15.73
C LEU A 23 -9.12 47.77 -14.94
N LEU A 24 -9.01 48.74 -14.02
CA LEU A 24 -7.85 48.90 -13.14
C LEU A 24 -7.76 47.77 -12.10
N THR A 25 -8.87 47.23 -11.60
CA THR A 25 -8.85 46.05 -10.73
C THR A 25 -8.52 44.78 -11.49
N PHE A 26 -8.98 44.61 -12.74
CA PHE A 26 -8.54 43.50 -13.61
C PHE A 26 -7.07 43.61 -14.06
N TYR A 27 -6.56 44.82 -14.33
CA TYR A 27 -5.14 45.05 -14.65
C TYR A 27 -4.23 44.82 -13.43
N ASN A 28 -4.70 45.14 -12.21
CA ASN A 28 -3.98 44.84 -10.97
C ASN A 28 -4.17 43.39 -10.47
N LEU A 29 -5.17 42.64 -10.97
CA LEU A 29 -5.27 41.20 -10.73
C LEU A 29 -4.37 40.36 -11.65
N GLN A 30 -3.71 40.97 -12.64
CA GLN A 30 -2.53 40.39 -13.30
C GLN A 30 -1.23 40.66 -12.51
N ALA A 31 -1.34 40.94 -11.20
CA ALA A 31 -0.23 40.77 -10.27
C ALA A 31 0.18 39.30 -10.32
N THR A 32 1.20 39.05 -11.14
CA THR A 32 2.04 37.87 -11.21
C THR A 32 1.80 36.92 -10.05
N THR A 33 0.97 35.90 -10.28
CA THR A 33 1.16 34.63 -9.60
C THR A 33 2.50 34.11 -10.12
N LEU A 34 3.59 34.60 -9.51
CA LEU A 34 4.83 33.86 -9.51
C LEU A 34 4.48 32.56 -8.78
N ALA A 35 4.08 31.56 -9.54
CA ALA A 35 4.22 30.19 -9.13
C ALA A 35 5.71 30.03 -8.81
N ALA A 36 6.06 30.22 -7.55
CA ALA A 36 7.40 29.96 -7.07
C ALA A 36 7.56 28.45 -7.18
N ILE A 37 8.10 27.99 -8.32
CA ILE A 37 8.61 26.65 -8.48
C ILE A 37 9.73 26.57 -7.46
N VAL A 38 9.45 26.02 -6.29
CA VAL A 38 10.48 25.73 -5.29
C VAL A 38 11.37 24.68 -5.94
N PRO A 39 12.60 25.05 -6.31
CA PRO A 39 13.46 24.15 -7.05
C PRO A 39 13.85 23.01 -6.10
N PRO A 40 13.92 21.76 -6.58
CA PRO A 40 14.23 20.63 -5.72
C PRO A 40 15.61 20.82 -5.05
N PRO A 41 15.86 20.24 -3.87
CA PRO A 41 17.10 20.50 -3.12
C PRO A 41 18.40 20.19 -3.88
N TRP A 42 18.36 19.30 -4.89
CA TRP A 42 19.50 18.89 -5.71
C TRP A 42 19.74 19.77 -6.94
N SER A 43 18.89 20.76 -7.21
CA SER A 43 19.14 21.75 -8.28
C SER A 43 19.92 22.98 -7.79
N ASP A 44 20.39 22.97 -6.55
CA ASP A 44 21.32 23.97 -6.01
C ASP A 44 22.75 23.69 -6.50
N PRO A 45 23.38 24.58 -7.30
CA PRO A 45 24.74 24.40 -7.82
C PRO A 45 25.81 24.25 -6.73
N ASN A 46 25.58 24.79 -5.52
CA ASN A 46 26.52 24.68 -4.41
C ASN A 46 26.56 23.26 -3.83
N LYS A 47 25.47 22.51 -3.99
CA LYS A 47 25.36 21.13 -3.54
C LYS A 47 25.68 20.18 -4.69
N ASN A 48 25.12 20.45 -5.87
CA ASN A 48 25.24 19.63 -7.07
C ASN A 48 25.93 20.42 -8.20
N PRO A 49 27.23 20.23 -8.43
CA PRO A 49 27.95 20.92 -9.49
C PRO A 49 27.33 20.76 -10.89
N CYS A 50 26.66 19.63 -11.15
CA CYS A 50 25.98 19.36 -12.41
C CYS A 50 24.75 20.23 -12.66
N ALA A 51 24.20 20.89 -11.63
CA ALA A 51 23.06 21.79 -11.77
C ALA A 51 23.39 23.03 -12.62
N SER A 52 24.68 23.37 -12.78
CA SER A 52 25.15 24.47 -13.64
C SER A 52 25.18 24.14 -15.14
N GLN A 53 25.02 22.87 -15.51
CA GLN A 53 25.02 22.43 -16.91
C GLN A 53 23.66 22.65 -17.59
N PRO A 54 23.58 22.70 -18.93
CA PRO A 54 22.30 22.70 -19.63
C PRO A 54 21.49 21.45 -19.26
N GLY A 55 20.26 21.65 -18.77
CA GLY A 55 19.45 20.54 -18.23
C GLY A 55 19.91 20.04 -16.85
N GLY A 56 20.73 20.81 -16.13
CA GLY A 56 21.36 20.40 -14.87
C GLY A 56 20.41 19.97 -13.75
N TRP A 57 19.15 20.39 -13.78
CA TRP A 57 18.13 19.92 -12.84
C TRP A 57 17.76 18.43 -13.00
N GLN A 58 18.10 17.83 -14.15
CA GLN A 58 17.98 16.39 -14.43
C GLN A 58 19.29 15.62 -14.21
N LEU A 59 20.36 16.30 -13.79
CA LEU A 59 21.68 15.71 -13.65
C LEU A 59 22.09 15.67 -12.20
N LEU A 60 22.73 14.58 -11.80
CA LEU A 60 23.36 14.44 -10.50
C LEU A 60 24.84 14.17 -10.66
N TYR A 61 25.63 14.86 -9.84
CA TYR A 61 27.05 14.60 -9.73
C TYR A 61 27.28 13.28 -9.00
N TRP A 62 28.05 12.38 -9.61
CA TRP A 62 28.47 11.12 -9.01
C TRP A 62 29.93 11.19 -8.56
N PRO A 63 30.21 11.35 -7.25
CA PRO A 63 31.57 11.57 -6.75
C PRO A 63 32.59 10.49 -7.13
N PRO A 64 32.26 9.18 -7.11
CA PRO A 64 33.22 8.12 -7.46
C PRO A 64 33.80 8.22 -8.86
N LEU A 65 33.02 8.73 -9.83
CA LEU A 65 33.44 8.82 -11.24
C LEU A 65 33.73 10.26 -11.68
N LYS A 66 33.51 11.25 -10.80
CA LYS A 66 33.66 12.69 -11.09
C LYS A 66 32.91 13.13 -12.36
N ARG A 67 31.72 12.56 -12.59
CA ARG A 67 30.91 12.80 -13.80
C ARG A 67 29.45 13.04 -13.43
N CYS A 68 28.74 13.73 -14.32
CA CYS A 68 27.32 13.99 -14.22
C CYS A 68 26.52 12.89 -14.94
N PHE A 69 25.46 12.42 -14.29
CA PHE A 69 24.58 11.39 -14.82
C PHE A 69 23.13 11.81 -14.70
N LYS A 70 22.29 11.29 -15.58
CA LYS A 70 20.85 11.57 -15.56
C LYS A 70 20.20 10.87 -14.36
N ILE A 71 19.31 11.60 -13.68
CA ILE A 71 18.48 11.02 -12.61
C ILE A 71 17.49 10.00 -13.16
N PHE A 72 17.11 9.04 -12.32
CA PHE A 72 16.14 7.97 -12.61
C PHE A 72 16.51 7.10 -13.82
N GLN A 73 17.76 7.17 -14.26
CA GLN A 73 18.30 6.27 -15.26
C GLN A 73 18.70 4.97 -14.57
N LEU A 74 18.21 3.85 -15.12
CA LEU A 74 18.60 2.50 -14.72
C LEU A 74 20.02 2.18 -15.20
N GLY A 75 20.76 1.46 -14.36
CA GLY A 75 22.11 1.01 -14.69
C GLY A 75 23.16 2.10 -14.51
N TYR A 76 24.26 1.99 -15.25
CA TYR A 76 25.49 2.74 -15.01
C TYR A 76 25.23 4.23 -14.78
N PRO A 77 25.68 4.83 -13.66
CA PRO A 77 26.73 4.36 -12.74
C PRO A 77 26.25 3.41 -11.64
N CYS A 78 24.95 3.16 -11.54
CA CYS A 78 24.35 2.21 -10.62
C CYS A 78 24.33 0.79 -11.20
N PRO A 79 24.08 -0.25 -10.38
CA PRO A 79 23.77 -1.58 -10.89
C PRO A 79 22.57 -1.57 -11.84
N ASP A 80 22.50 -2.52 -12.78
CA ASP A 80 21.50 -2.55 -13.87
C ASP A 80 20.03 -2.44 -13.44
N THR A 81 19.70 -2.89 -12.22
CA THR A 81 18.33 -2.85 -11.68
C THR A 81 18.06 -1.66 -10.76
N MET A 82 19.04 -0.79 -10.57
CA MET A 82 18.95 0.38 -9.70
C MET A 82 19.02 1.66 -10.51
N GLU A 83 18.40 2.70 -9.98
CA GLU A 83 18.41 4.02 -10.57
C GLU A 83 19.19 5.02 -9.72
N LEU A 84 19.81 6.00 -10.38
CA LEU A 84 20.44 7.11 -9.70
C LEU A 84 19.38 8.11 -9.21
N SER A 85 19.28 8.27 -7.90
CA SER A 85 18.30 9.13 -7.23
C SER A 85 18.98 10.22 -6.40
N PRO A 86 18.32 11.38 -6.21
CA PRO A 86 18.81 12.39 -5.28
C PRO A 86 18.69 11.90 -3.83
N VAL A 87 19.63 12.33 -2.99
CA VAL A 87 19.61 11.98 -1.57
C VAL A 87 18.50 12.76 -0.85
N GLY A 88 17.70 12.04 -0.05
CA GLY A 88 16.60 12.64 0.74
C GLY A 88 17.11 13.63 1.79
N ALA A 89 16.35 14.70 2.04
CA ALA A 89 16.68 15.70 3.04
C ALA A 89 16.70 15.07 4.45
N GLY A 90 17.90 14.94 5.04
CA GLY A 90 18.14 14.39 6.38
C GLY A 90 19.10 13.20 6.45
N SER A 91 19.68 12.75 5.33
CA SER A 91 20.84 11.85 5.35
C SER A 91 22.11 12.63 5.65
N THR A 92 22.37 12.86 6.94
CA THR A 92 23.62 13.42 7.45
C THR A 92 24.72 12.38 7.34
N GLY A 93 25.69 12.57 6.43
CA GLY A 93 26.88 11.72 6.48
C GLY A 93 27.96 11.94 5.44
N LEU A 94 27.63 12.25 4.20
CA LEU A 94 28.65 12.39 3.16
C LEU A 94 28.10 13.35 2.10
N GLY A 95 28.90 14.30 1.63
CA GLY A 95 28.53 15.29 0.60
C GLY A 95 28.20 14.73 -0.78
N SER A 96 27.52 13.58 -0.84
CA SER A 96 26.99 12.99 -2.06
C SER A 96 25.58 13.52 -2.30
N THR A 97 25.36 14.13 -3.46
CA THR A 97 24.02 14.56 -3.91
C THR A 97 23.20 13.45 -4.52
N ALA A 98 23.81 12.28 -4.71
CA ALA A 98 23.25 11.18 -5.46
C ALA A 98 23.52 9.84 -4.76
N GLU A 99 22.58 8.92 -4.91
CA GLU A 99 22.65 7.55 -4.42
C GLU A 99 21.93 6.58 -5.37
N CYS A 100 22.32 5.31 -5.35
CA CYS A 100 21.65 4.28 -6.12
C CYS A 100 20.51 3.68 -5.31
N ARG A 101 19.29 3.71 -5.84
CA ARG A 101 18.09 3.18 -5.19
C ARG A 101 17.33 2.24 -6.12
N CYS A 102 16.49 1.38 -5.53
CA CYS A 102 15.52 0.63 -6.30
C CYS A 102 14.40 1.56 -6.82
N PRO A 103 13.99 1.43 -8.10
CA PRO A 103 12.89 2.21 -8.65
C PRO A 103 11.58 2.08 -7.85
N PRO A 104 10.67 3.06 -7.92
CA PRO A 104 9.33 2.94 -7.34
C PRO A 104 8.62 1.65 -7.77
N GLY A 105 7.92 1.00 -6.83
CA GLY A 105 7.28 -0.30 -7.07
C GLY A 105 8.22 -1.50 -7.07
N THR A 106 9.51 -1.32 -6.79
CA THR A 106 10.49 -2.40 -6.63
C THR A 106 11.17 -2.36 -5.26
N ALA A 107 11.76 -3.48 -4.85
CA ALA A 107 12.61 -3.57 -3.67
C ALA A 107 13.81 -4.48 -3.93
N GLN A 108 14.89 -4.30 -3.16
CA GLN A 108 16.09 -5.11 -3.30
C GLN A 108 15.92 -6.47 -2.62
N SER A 109 16.27 -7.53 -3.33
CA SER A 109 16.38 -8.87 -2.74
C SER A 109 17.71 -9.03 -1.99
N PRO A 110 17.71 -9.52 -0.75
CA PRO A 110 18.94 -9.83 -0.02
C PRO A 110 19.72 -10.99 -0.66
N LEU A 111 19.04 -11.86 -1.42
CA LEU A 111 19.63 -13.03 -2.07
C LEU A 111 20.36 -12.65 -3.34
N THR A 112 19.68 -11.93 -4.25
CA THR A 112 20.23 -11.64 -5.58
C THR A 112 20.93 -10.28 -5.65
N LYS A 113 20.78 -9.43 -4.62
CA LYS A 113 21.24 -8.03 -4.57
C LYS A 113 20.68 -7.16 -5.71
N LYS A 114 19.66 -7.64 -6.43
CA LYS A 114 18.96 -6.93 -7.52
C LYS A 114 17.61 -6.43 -7.04
N CYS A 115 17.10 -5.38 -7.69
CA CYS A 115 15.74 -4.88 -7.43
C CYS A 115 14.73 -5.70 -8.24
N HIS A 116 13.68 -6.15 -7.57
CA HIS A 116 12.58 -6.91 -8.17
C HIS A 116 11.26 -6.18 -7.92
N LYS A 117 10.33 -6.32 -8.86
CA LYS A 117 8.99 -5.73 -8.74
C LYS A 117 8.24 -6.34 -7.57
N LEU A 118 7.58 -5.48 -6.81
CA LEU A 118 6.73 -5.89 -5.71
C LEU A 118 5.48 -6.57 -6.23
N PHE A 119 4.98 -7.53 -5.45
CA PHE A 119 3.77 -8.31 -5.74
C PHE A 119 3.86 -9.18 -6.99
N GLU A 120 5.05 -9.35 -7.56
CA GLU A 120 5.37 -10.29 -8.63
C GLU A 120 6.20 -11.45 -8.13
N ARG A 121 6.26 -12.55 -8.88
CA ARG A 121 7.06 -13.72 -8.52
C ARG A 121 8.53 -13.33 -8.28
N GLY A 122 9.12 -12.55 -9.18
CA GLY A 122 10.51 -12.10 -9.06
C GLY A 122 11.47 -13.28 -8.81
N PRO A 123 12.28 -13.27 -7.73
CA PRO A 123 13.21 -14.34 -7.40
C PRO A 123 12.55 -15.49 -6.59
N CYS A 124 11.23 -15.46 -6.40
CA CYS A 124 10.50 -16.37 -5.54
C CYS A 124 10.03 -17.63 -6.28
N ASP A 125 9.63 -18.64 -5.49
CA ASP A 125 9.09 -19.89 -6.00
C ASP A 125 7.68 -19.72 -6.58
N PHE A 126 7.18 -20.75 -7.26
CA PHE A 126 5.81 -20.76 -7.77
C PHE A 126 4.79 -20.58 -6.63
N GLY A 127 3.75 -19.77 -6.85
CA GLY A 127 2.78 -19.41 -5.80
C GLY A 127 3.30 -18.44 -4.73
N GLN A 128 4.53 -17.94 -4.87
CA GLN A 128 5.09 -16.91 -3.99
C GLN A 128 5.28 -15.60 -4.74
N TYR A 129 5.13 -14.50 -4.01
CA TYR A 129 5.35 -13.15 -4.52
C TYR A 129 6.37 -12.39 -3.67
N PHE A 130 7.05 -11.43 -4.30
CA PHE A 130 8.04 -10.59 -3.67
C PHE A 130 7.36 -9.40 -2.97
N ALA A 131 7.32 -9.43 -1.64
CA ALA A 131 6.66 -8.43 -0.82
C ALA A 131 7.66 -7.43 -0.23
N PRO A 132 7.27 -6.17 0.00
CA PRO A 132 8.11 -5.25 0.76
C PRO A 132 8.20 -5.70 2.22
N ILE A 133 9.36 -5.50 2.84
CA ILE A 133 9.50 -5.62 4.29
C ILE A 133 8.98 -4.30 4.88
N ALA A 134 7.96 -4.35 5.73
CA ALA A 134 7.49 -3.16 6.43
C ALA A 134 8.64 -2.65 7.31
N ASP A 135 9.07 -1.40 7.08
CA ASP A 135 9.99 -0.74 7.99
C ASP A 135 9.31 -0.72 9.36
N SER A 136 9.80 -1.55 10.28
CA SER A 136 9.35 -1.59 11.68
C SER A 136 9.19 -0.16 12.19
N ALA A 137 7.99 0.15 12.69
CA ALA A 137 7.50 1.45 13.12
C ALA A 137 8.48 2.25 14.01
N GLY A 138 9.44 2.90 13.36
CA GLY A 138 10.52 3.62 14.01
C GLY A 138 10.91 4.81 13.16
N ARG A 139 10.29 5.96 13.45
CA ARG A 139 10.67 7.33 13.09
C ARG A 139 12.01 7.43 12.33
N SER A 140 11.96 7.33 11.01
CA SER A 140 13.03 7.78 10.14
C SER A 140 12.37 8.24 8.84
N ALA A 141 12.31 9.55 8.66
CA ALA A 141 11.66 10.21 7.53
C ALA A 141 12.42 10.04 6.18
N ILE A 142 13.19 8.95 6.02
CA ILE A 142 13.94 8.61 4.80
C ILE A 142 14.16 7.08 4.80
N PRO A 143 13.75 6.32 3.75
CA PRO A 143 14.04 4.90 3.71
C PRO A 143 15.54 4.70 3.42
N LYS A 144 16.24 4.10 4.38
CA LYS A 144 17.36 3.21 4.09
C LYS A 144 16.82 2.19 3.09
N GLN A 145 17.50 2.00 1.96
CA GLN A 145 17.25 0.98 0.91
C GLN A 145 15.98 0.12 1.07
N ARG A 146 15.02 0.19 0.14
CA ARG A 146 13.80 -0.63 0.19
C ARG A 146 14.14 -2.12 0.05
N TRP A 147 13.85 -2.93 1.07
CA TRP A 147 14.08 -4.38 1.07
C TRP A 147 12.79 -5.15 0.80
N GLY A 148 12.93 -6.31 0.17
CA GLY A 148 11.81 -7.23 -0.06
C GLY A 148 12.15 -8.67 0.28
N VAL A 149 11.10 -9.46 0.52
CA VAL A 149 11.16 -10.88 0.89
C VAL A 149 10.07 -11.66 0.15
N CYS A 150 10.31 -12.93 -0.13
CA CYS A 150 9.31 -13.81 -0.71
C CYS A 150 8.24 -14.18 0.34
N LYS A 151 6.97 -14.00 -0.01
CA LYS A 151 5.80 -14.41 0.76
C LYS A 151 4.93 -15.35 -0.07
N SER A 152 4.28 -16.30 0.57
CA SER A 152 3.31 -17.18 -0.08
C SER A 152 1.94 -16.51 -0.13
N THR A 153 1.14 -16.80 -1.17
CA THR A 153 -0.25 -16.36 -1.24
C THR A 153 -1.09 -17.04 -0.16
N GLU A 154 -2.02 -16.31 0.45
CA GLU A 154 -2.98 -16.90 1.39
C GLU A 154 -4.05 -17.72 0.65
N ILE A 155 -4.64 -18.69 1.35
CA ILE A 155 -5.70 -19.54 0.80
C ILE A 155 -7.03 -18.81 1.02
N CYS A 156 -7.71 -18.47 -0.08
CA CYS A 156 -9.04 -17.90 -0.06
C CYS A 156 -10.12 -18.99 -0.18
N ASP A 157 -11.37 -18.61 0.09
CA ASP A 157 -12.54 -19.46 -0.14
C ASP A 157 -12.66 -19.90 -1.60
N SER A 158 -13.42 -20.97 -1.84
CA SER A 158 -13.63 -21.52 -3.19
C SER A 158 -14.17 -20.47 -4.17
N GLY A 159 -13.46 -20.26 -5.28
CA GLY A 159 -13.80 -19.27 -6.32
C GLY A 159 -13.20 -17.88 -6.10
N MET A 160 -12.47 -17.67 -5.01
CA MET A 160 -11.75 -16.43 -4.70
C MET A 160 -10.24 -16.61 -4.88
N ILE A 161 -9.54 -15.55 -5.24
CA ILE A 161 -8.09 -15.51 -5.38
C ILE A 161 -7.49 -14.36 -4.57
N TYR A 162 -6.32 -14.60 -3.98
CA TYR A 162 -5.64 -13.65 -3.11
C TYR A 162 -4.96 -12.54 -3.92
N TRP A 163 -5.23 -11.28 -3.58
CA TRP A 163 -4.62 -10.10 -4.18
C TRP A 163 -3.50 -9.55 -3.28
N PRO A 164 -2.22 -9.66 -3.70
CA PRO A 164 -1.11 -9.34 -2.81
C PRO A 164 -0.94 -7.86 -2.47
N GLN A 165 -1.55 -6.93 -3.21
CA GLN A 165 -1.30 -5.49 -3.05
C GLN A 165 -2.03 -4.89 -1.85
N ASP A 166 -3.22 -5.39 -1.53
CA ASP A 166 -4.06 -4.95 -0.40
C ASP A 166 -4.35 -6.09 0.60
N ASN A 167 -3.80 -7.27 0.37
CA ASN A 167 -3.98 -8.48 1.18
C ASN A 167 -5.45 -8.93 1.29
N LYS A 168 -6.23 -8.81 0.22
CA LYS A 168 -7.64 -9.22 0.19
C LYS A 168 -7.90 -10.35 -0.80
N CYS A 169 -8.98 -11.11 -0.55
CA CYS A 169 -9.49 -12.11 -1.48
C CYS A 169 -10.56 -11.48 -2.38
N TYR A 170 -10.49 -11.76 -3.68
CA TYR A 170 -11.47 -11.30 -4.67
C TYR A 170 -11.96 -12.46 -5.51
N GLN A 171 -13.22 -12.38 -5.95
CA GLN A 171 -13.82 -13.41 -6.79
C GLN A 171 -13.12 -13.46 -8.15
N ILE A 172 -12.76 -14.65 -8.62
CA ILE A 172 -12.11 -14.81 -9.92
C ILE A 172 -13.00 -14.30 -11.06
N HIS A 173 -12.39 -13.73 -12.10
CA HIS A 173 -13.07 -13.13 -13.26
C HIS A 173 -14.02 -11.98 -12.93
N THR A 174 -13.82 -11.32 -11.79
CA THR A 174 -14.46 -10.04 -11.48
C THR A 174 -13.51 -8.87 -11.72
N LYS A 175 -14.04 -7.65 -11.75
CA LYS A 175 -13.24 -6.44 -11.86
C LYS A 175 -12.33 -6.29 -10.64
N GLY A 176 -12.83 -6.54 -9.43
CA GLY A 176 -12.06 -6.40 -8.19
C GLY A 176 -11.24 -5.09 -8.16
N PRO A 177 -9.93 -5.15 -7.85
CA PRO A 177 -9.04 -3.98 -7.85
C PRO A 177 -8.53 -3.59 -9.24
N CYS A 178 -8.98 -4.25 -10.31
CA CYS A 178 -8.47 -4.04 -11.66
C CYS A 178 -8.98 -2.74 -12.31
N PRO A 179 -8.16 -2.15 -13.20
CA PRO A 179 -8.61 -1.05 -14.05
C PRO A 179 -9.71 -1.54 -15.00
N LYS A 180 -10.50 -0.61 -15.53
CA LYS A 180 -11.58 -0.92 -16.48
C LYS A 180 -11.06 -1.73 -17.67
N GLY A 181 -11.86 -2.72 -18.09
CA GLY A 181 -11.55 -3.59 -19.23
C GLY A 181 -10.57 -4.72 -18.94
N LYS A 182 -10.22 -4.94 -17.66
CA LYS A 182 -9.44 -6.09 -17.19
C LYS A 182 -10.15 -6.74 -16.03
N LEU A 183 -10.02 -8.06 -15.94
CA LEU A 183 -10.57 -8.86 -14.86
C LEU A 183 -9.43 -9.53 -14.10
N ILE A 184 -9.73 -9.90 -12.86
CA ILE A 184 -8.79 -10.61 -12.00
C ILE A 184 -8.71 -12.08 -12.43
N SER A 185 -7.50 -12.55 -12.72
CA SER A 185 -7.21 -13.95 -13.06
C SER A 185 -5.81 -14.32 -12.53
N LEU A 186 -5.49 -15.61 -12.51
CA LEU A 186 -4.16 -16.09 -12.13
C LEU A 186 -3.19 -15.95 -13.30
N ASP A 187 -1.95 -15.55 -13.00
CA ASP A 187 -0.86 -15.65 -13.95
C ASP A 187 -0.28 -17.07 -14.00
N ASN A 188 0.67 -17.28 -14.93
CA ASN A 188 1.35 -18.56 -15.11
C ASN A 188 2.22 -18.94 -13.88
N ASN A 189 2.32 -18.08 -12.87
CA ASN A 189 3.03 -18.30 -11.62
C ASN A 189 2.09 -18.57 -10.44
N GLY A 190 0.77 -18.62 -10.67
CA GLY A 190 -0.23 -18.78 -9.62
C GLY A 190 -0.46 -17.53 -8.79
N ILE A 191 -0.13 -16.33 -9.31
CA ILE A 191 -0.30 -15.06 -8.62
C ILE A 191 -1.41 -14.26 -9.31
N ALA A 192 -2.32 -13.68 -8.53
CA ALA A 192 -3.41 -12.87 -9.08
C ALA A 192 -2.88 -11.64 -9.83
N ARG A 193 -3.43 -11.42 -11.03
CA ARG A 193 -3.13 -10.31 -11.94
C ARG A 193 -4.38 -9.81 -12.65
N CYS A 194 -4.33 -8.55 -13.06
CA CYS A 194 -5.32 -7.99 -13.96
C CYS A 194 -4.94 -8.29 -15.40
N LYS A 195 -5.78 -9.08 -16.07
CA LYS A 195 -5.56 -9.51 -17.45
C LYS A 195 -6.80 -9.30 -18.30
N CYS A 196 -6.58 -9.34 -19.60
CA CYS A 196 -7.65 -9.51 -20.58
C CYS A 196 -7.04 -10.14 -21.83
N GLU A 197 -7.55 -11.31 -22.20
CA GLU A 197 -7.05 -12.13 -23.29
C GLU A 197 -8.27 -12.70 -24.05
N ASN A 198 -8.18 -12.76 -25.39
CA ASN A 198 -9.23 -13.34 -26.24
C ASN A 198 -9.20 -14.88 -26.24
N GLU A 199 -8.16 -15.47 -25.66
CA GLU A 199 -7.97 -16.91 -25.54
C GLU A 199 -7.85 -17.30 -24.05
N GLY A 200 -8.06 -18.57 -23.74
CA GLY A 200 -7.94 -19.08 -22.38
C GLY A 200 -9.20 -18.90 -21.52
N ASP A 201 -9.00 -18.67 -20.23
CA ASP A 201 -10.04 -18.56 -19.19
C ASP A 201 -10.88 -17.28 -19.32
N LEU A 202 -10.30 -16.20 -19.83
CA LEU A 202 -10.97 -14.90 -20.00
C LEU A 202 -11.68 -14.70 -21.34
N SER A 203 -11.56 -15.65 -22.29
CA SER A 203 -12.15 -15.51 -23.64
C SER A 203 -13.66 -15.29 -23.63
N ASN A 204 -14.36 -15.89 -22.66
CA ASN A 204 -15.81 -15.73 -22.50
C ASN A 204 -16.20 -14.33 -22.05
N TYR A 205 -15.29 -13.59 -21.41
CA TYR A 205 -15.53 -12.23 -20.93
C TYR A 205 -15.00 -11.16 -21.89
N PHE A 206 -14.30 -11.58 -22.95
CA PHE A 206 -13.69 -10.71 -23.93
C PHE A 206 -14.75 -10.11 -24.87
N HIS A 207 -14.70 -8.79 -25.04
CA HIS A 207 -15.51 -8.06 -25.99
C HIS A 207 -14.65 -7.65 -27.19
N GLU A 208 -15.01 -8.16 -28.38
CA GLU A 208 -14.19 -8.07 -29.59
C GLU A 208 -13.97 -6.62 -30.05
N ASP A 209 -15.00 -5.77 -30.06
CA ASP A 209 -14.90 -4.41 -30.61
C ASP A 209 -14.03 -3.48 -29.76
N THR A 210 -13.94 -3.73 -28.46
CA THR A 210 -13.23 -2.87 -27.50
C THR A 210 -11.97 -3.51 -26.95
N GLU A 211 -11.63 -4.72 -27.39
CA GLU A 211 -10.50 -5.53 -26.94
C GLU A 211 -10.33 -5.54 -25.41
N THR A 212 -11.44 -5.63 -24.68
CA THR A 212 -11.49 -5.50 -23.22
C THR A 212 -12.41 -6.54 -22.61
N CYS A 213 -12.15 -6.87 -21.34
CA CYS A 213 -12.84 -7.93 -20.63
C CYS A 213 -13.75 -7.35 -19.57
N HIS A 214 -14.98 -7.87 -19.50
CA HIS A 214 -16.04 -7.31 -18.65
C HIS A 214 -16.82 -8.42 -17.96
N GLU A 215 -17.27 -8.15 -16.73
CA GLU A 215 -18.10 -9.07 -15.97
C GLU A 215 -19.48 -9.22 -16.63
N PHE A 216 -20.04 -10.42 -16.58
CA PHE A 216 -21.40 -10.65 -17.07
C PHE A 216 -22.43 -9.92 -16.22
N PHE A 217 -23.52 -9.55 -16.87
CA PHE A 217 -24.64 -8.83 -16.27
C PHE A 217 -24.26 -7.48 -15.67
N THR A 218 -23.15 -6.90 -16.13
CA THR A 218 -22.73 -5.53 -15.85
C THR A 218 -22.88 -4.67 -17.09
N LYS A 219 -22.80 -3.34 -16.95
CA LYS A 219 -22.79 -2.40 -18.06
C LYS A 219 -21.60 -2.65 -18.99
N GLY A 220 -20.46 -3.08 -18.46
CA GLY A 220 -19.29 -3.47 -19.25
C GLY A 220 -18.92 -2.47 -20.37
N PRO A 221 -18.81 -2.92 -21.64
CA PRO A 221 -18.52 -2.06 -22.79
C PRO A 221 -19.78 -1.43 -23.42
N CYS A 222 -20.97 -1.68 -22.89
CA CYS A 222 -22.22 -1.35 -23.55
C CYS A 222 -22.47 0.16 -23.61
N LEU A 223 -22.66 0.64 -24.84
CA LEU A 223 -23.00 2.04 -25.13
C LEU A 223 -24.52 2.27 -25.10
N GLY A 224 -25.30 1.23 -25.40
CA GLY A 224 -26.76 1.27 -25.37
C GLY A 224 -27.30 1.56 -23.98
N THR A 225 -28.35 2.37 -23.92
CA THR A 225 -29.03 2.68 -22.65
C THR A 225 -29.79 1.45 -22.15
N GLY A 226 -29.43 0.98 -20.96
CA GLY A 226 -30.11 -0.16 -20.33
C GLY A 226 -29.73 -1.53 -20.90
N GLU A 227 -28.60 -1.64 -21.60
CA GLU A 227 -28.03 -2.91 -22.02
C GLU A 227 -26.98 -3.40 -21.01
N LEU A 228 -26.88 -4.72 -20.87
CA LEU A 228 -25.86 -5.37 -20.07
C LEU A 228 -25.01 -6.28 -20.95
N PHE A 229 -23.76 -6.50 -20.54
CA PHE A 229 -22.86 -7.45 -21.17
C PHE A 229 -23.26 -8.87 -20.78
N LEU A 230 -23.77 -9.63 -21.75
CA LEU A 230 -24.30 -10.97 -21.49
C LEU A 230 -23.24 -12.06 -21.76
N PRO A 231 -23.45 -13.29 -21.25
CA PRO A 231 -22.58 -14.45 -21.55
C PRO A 231 -22.45 -14.78 -23.05
N SER A 232 -23.30 -14.22 -23.90
CA SER A 232 -23.18 -14.28 -25.36
C SER A 232 -22.06 -13.39 -25.94
N ARG A 233 -21.29 -12.70 -25.08
CA ARG A 233 -20.24 -11.72 -25.44
C ARG A 233 -20.79 -10.50 -26.19
N LYS A 234 -22.08 -10.22 -26.04
CA LYS A 234 -22.77 -9.10 -26.67
C LYS A 234 -23.54 -8.29 -25.65
N CYS A 235 -23.66 -7.00 -25.94
CA CYS A 235 -24.56 -6.10 -25.23
C CYS A 235 -25.99 -6.37 -25.69
N ALA A 236 -26.87 -6.68 -24.74
CA ALA A 236 -28.29 -6.85 -25.02
C ALA A 236 -29.12 -6.69 -23.75
N CYS A 237 -30.41 -6.46 -23.95
CA CYS A 237 -31.43 -6.49 -22.91
C CYS A 237 -32.69 -7.16 -23.45
N HIS A 238 -33.29 -8.06 -22.67
CA HIS A 238 -34.52 -8.76 -23.07
C HIS A 238 -35.37 -9.15 -21.87
N GLU A 239 -36.69 -9.23 -22.06
CA GLU A 239 -37.71 -9.39 -21.01
C GLU A 239 -37.60 -10.64 -20.14
N ARG A 240 -36.88 -11.67 -20.63
CA ARG A 240 -36.67 -12.92 -19.89
C ARG A 240 -35.53 -12.83 -18.88
N LEU A 241 -34.72 -11.78 -18.92
CA LEU A 241 -33.66 -11.58 -17.93
C LEU A 241 -34.25 -11.15 -16.59
N PRO A 242 -33.76 -11.70 -15.46
CA PRO A 242 -34.07 -11.18 -14.13
C PRO A 242 -33.77 -9.68 -13.98
N HIS A 243 -32.78 -9.20 -14.72
CA HIS A 243 -32.33 -7.80 -14.77
C HIS A 243 -33.30 -6.82 -15.43
N TYR A 244 -34.29 -7.33 -16.16
CA TYR A 244 -35.18 -6.51 -16.98
C TYR A 244 -36.23 -5.81 -16.14
N HIS A 245 -36.35 -4.50 -16.31
CA HIS A 245 -37.36 -3.67 -15.68
C HIS A 245 -38.46 -3.29 -16.68
N ASN A 246 -39.69 -3.70 -16.41
CA ASN A 246 -40.80 -3.58 -17.36
C ASN A 246 -41.18 -2.12 -17.66
N GLU A 247 -41.08 -1.20 -16.70
CA GLU A 247 -41.56 0.18 -16.90
C GLU A 247 -40.59 1.01 -17.75
N THR A 248 -39.29 0.76 -17.61
CA THR A 248 -38.25 1.50 -18.33
C THR A 248 -37.80 0.80 -19.61
N ASN A 249 -38.22 -0.45 -19.83
CA ASN A 249 -37.75 -1.32 -20.92
C ASN A 249 -36.22 -1.46 -20.97
N GLN A 250 -35.58 -1.47 -19.80
CA GLN A 250 -34.12 -1.48 -19.64
C GLN A 250 -33.68 -2.55 -18.64
N CYS A 251 -32.43 -2.98 -18.77
CA CYS A 251 -31.81 -3.94 -17.88
C CYS A 251 -30.85 -3.23 -16.93
N TYR A 252 -30.87 -3.62 -15.65
CA TYR A 252 -30.02 -3.05 -14.61
C TYR A 252 -29.21 -4.11 -13.88
N GLU A 253 -28.01 -3.72 -13.45
CA GLU A 253 -27.14 -4.55 -12.63
C GLU A 253 -27.81 -4.83 -11.28
N LEU A 254 -27.84 -6.11 -10.88
CA LEU A 254 -28.40 -6.49 -9.58
C LEU A 254 -27.49 -6.01 -8.44
N GLY A 255 -28.10 -5.70 -7.30
CA GLY A 255 -27.39 -5.15 -6.14
C GLY A 255 -27.02 -3.66 -6.27
N THR A 256 -27.34 -3.04 -7.42
CA THR A 256 -27.20 -1.59 -7.60
C THR A 256 -28.52 -0.87 -7.37
N ILE A 257 -28.50 0.47 -7.38
CA ILE A 257 -29.75 1.24 -7.31
C ILE A 257 -30.66 0.98 -8.54
N GLY A 258 -30.08 0.73 -9.71
CA GLY A 258 -30.85 0.45 -10.93
C GLY A 258 -31.94 1.49 -11.22
N PRO A 259 -33.19 1.07 -11.49
CA PRO A 259 -34.33 1.97 -11.70
C PRO A 259 -34.97 2.42 -10.38
N CYS A 260 -34.44 1.98 -9.23
CA CYS A 260 -35.12 2.09 -7.96
C CYS A 260 -35.01 3.48 -7.32
N PRO A 261 -36.01 3.86 -6.51
CA PRO A 261 -35.97 5.11 -5.77
C PRO A 261 -34.89 5.12 -4.68
N PHE A 262 -34.66 6.29 -4.07
CA PHE A 262 -33.65 6.47 -3.04
C PHE A 262 -33.77 5.43 -1.90
N GLY A 263 -32.61 4.95 -1.43
CA GLY A 263 -32.52 3.94 -0.36
C GLY A 263 -32.85 2.50 -0.77
N HIS A 264 -33.25 2.27 -2.01
CA HIS A 264 -33.53 0.93 -2.53
C HIS A 264 -32.32 0.32 -3.25
N THR A 265 -32.40 -0.99 -3.47
CA THR A 265 -31.51 -1.79 -4.30
C THR A 265 -32.35 -2.70 -5.20
N PHE A 266 -31.87 -2.95 -6.41
CA PHE A 266 -32.55 -3.78 -7.41
C PHE A 266 -32.05 -5.22 -7.28
N ILE A 267 -32.90 -6.12 -6.78
CA ILE A 267 -32.53 -7.51 -6.45
C ILE A 267 -33.63 -8.49 -6.88
N VAL A 268 -33.26 -9.75 -7.07
CA VAL A 268 -34.21 -10.81 -7.45
C VAL A 268 -35.14 -11.14 -6.28
N ALA A 269 -36.45 -11.21 -6.55
CA ALA A 269 -37.43 -11.61 -5.54
C ALA A 269 -37.17 -13.05 -5.07
N ASP A 270 -37.11 -13.28 -3.76
CA ASP A 270 -36.77 -14.58 -3.18
C ASP A 270 -37.93 -15.59 -3.36
N SER A 271 -37.66 -16.79 -3.85
CA SER A 271 -38.65 -17.86 -4.14
C SER A 271 -39.44 -18.37 -2.93
N LYS A 272 -39.17 -17.89 -1.71
CA LYS A 272 -39.79 -18.39 -0.48
C LYS A 272 -41.26 -17.96 -0.27
N ARG A 273 -41.88 -17.24 -1.21
CA ARG A 273 -43.29 -16.79 -1.08
C ARG A 273 -44.28 -17.29 -2.12
N HIS A 274 -43.87 -18.09 -3.11
CA HIS A 274 -44.84 -18.68 -4.05
C HIS A 274 -44.53 -20.16 -4.30
N ALA A 275 -45.12 -21.01 -3.46
CA ALA A 275 -45.26 -22.44 -3.71
C ALA A 275 -46.44 -22.79 -4.64
N ASP A 276 -47.21 -21.81 -5.12
CA ASP A 276 -48.36 -22.04 -5.99
C ASP A 276 -48.35 -21.03 -7.16
N GLY A 277 -47.77 -21.43 -8.29
CA GLY A 277 -47.85 -20.67 -9.54
C GLY A 277 -46.82 -21.13 -10.58
N PRO A 278 -47.19 -21.27 -11.87
CA PRO A 278 -46.31 -21.80 -12.89
C PRO A 278 -45.22 -20.78 -13.19
N SER A 279 -43.98 -21.08 -12.78
CA SER A 279 -42.69 -20.58 -13.28
C SER A 279 -42.73 -19.29 -14.14
N SER A 280 -43.25 -18.20 -13.57
CA SER A 280 -42.96 -16.86 -14.06
C SER A 280 -41.58 -16.53 -13.53
N GLY A 281 -40.60 -16.44 -14.43
CA GLY A 281 -39.18 -16.32 -14.09
C GLY A 281 -38.94 -15.27 -13.01
N LEU A 282 -38.00 -15.56 -12.11
CA LEU A 282 -37.64 -14.68 -11.00
C LEU A 282 -37.15 -13.33 -11.55
N LYS A 283 -38.05 -12.35 -11.62
CA LYS A 283 -37.72 -10.96 -12.00
C LYS A 283 -37.21 -10.19 -10.79
N ALA A 284 -36.34 -9.22 -11.05
CA ALA A 284 -35.88 -8.32 -10.01
C ALA A 284 -36.89 -7.22 -9.69
N GLU A 285 -36.87 -6.82 -8.43
CA GLU A 285 -37.73 -5.79 -7.86
C GLU A 285 -36.90 -4.83 -7.00
N CYS A 286 -37.46 -3.65 -6.75
CA CYS A 286 -36.86 -2.67 -5.86
C CYS A 286 -37.19 -3.00 -4.41
N ARG A 287 -36.16 -3.21 -3.59
CA ARG A 287 -36.29 -3.44 -2.15
C ARG A 287 -35.44 -2.44 -1.37
N CYS A 288 -35.87 -2.04 -0.18
CA CYS A 288 -35.00 -1.27 0.71
C CYS A 288 -33.68 -2.01 0.93
N LYS A 289 -32.58 -1.26 0.94
CA LYS A 289 -31.26 -1.79 1.35
C LYS A 289 -31.32 -2.32 2.78
N ASP A 290 -30.38 -3.20 3.11
CA ASP A 290 -30.25 -3.71 4.47
C ASP A 290 -29.99 -2.58 5.47
N GLY A 291 -30.73 -2.57 6.58
CA GLY A 291 -30.68 -1.50 7.57
C GLY A 291 -31.39 -0.20 7.14
N TYR A 292 -32.19 -0.23 6.07
CA TYR A 292 -33.07 0.86 5.68
C TYR A 292 -34.54 0.45 5.88
N VAL A 293 -35.38 1.44 6.17
CA VAL A 293 -36.83 1.26 6.31
C VAL A 293 -37.59 2.16 5.35
N GLN A 294 -38.68 1.64 4.80
CA GLN A 294 -39.55 2.39 3.91
C GLN A 294 -40.32 3.46 4.67
N TRP A 295 -40.48 4.62 4.04
CA TRP A 295 -41.21 5.76 4.58
C TRP A 295 -42.47 6.08 3.75
N LYS A 296 -43.35 6.96 4.28
CA LYS A 296 -44.66 7.30 3.66
C LYS A 296 -44.54 7.92 2.27
N ASP A 297 -43.38 8.48 1.93
CA ASP A 297 -43.07 9.07 0.63
C ASP A 297 -42.61 8.03 -0.41
N GLY A 298 -42.48 6.77 -0.02
CA GLY A 298 -42.01 5.69 -0.89
C GLY A 298 -40.50 5.55 -0.98
N TYR A 299 -39.71 6.37 -0.28
CA TYR A 299 -38.25 6.21 -0.17
C TYR A 299 -37.88 5.31 1.01
N CYS A 300 -36.65 4.78 1.01
CA CYS A 300 -36.09 4.13 2.19
C CYS A 300 -35.01 4.99 2.83
N TYR A 301 -35.02 5.06 4.16
CA TYR A 301 -34.05 5.80 4.95
C TYR A 301 -33.29 4.85 5.86
N LYS A 302 -32.00 5.12 6.05
CA LYS A 302 -31.15 4.30 6.91
C LYS A 302 -31.59 4.45 8.36
N LEU A 303 -31.62 3.34 9.08
CA LEU A 303 -31.90 3.33 10.52
C LEU A 303 -30.87 4.17 11.28
N TYR A 304 -31.35 4.85 12.32
CA TYR A 304 -30.61 5.72 13.23
C TYR A 304 -29.92 6.91 12.56
N THR A 305 -30.33 7.29 11.35
CA THR A 305 -29.99 8.58 10.75
C THR A 305 -31.18 9.53 10.84
N GLN A 306 -30.94 10.83 10.63
CA GLN A 306 -32.00 11.83 10.68
C GLN A 306 -33.12 11.54 9.66
N GLY A 307 -32.77 11.20 8.42
CA GLY A 307 -33.74 10.96 7.35
C GLY A 307 -34.79 12.09 7.23
N PRO A 308 -36.09 11.76 7.16
CA PRO A 308 -37.18 12.74 7.10
C PRO A 308 -37.61 13.26 8.49
N CYS A 309 -36.90 12.90 9.57
CA CYS A 309 -37.23 13.36 10.91
C CYS A 309 -36.70 14.77 11.19
N GLU A 310 -37.34 15.43 12.17
CA GLU A 310 -36.91 16.72 12.70
C GLU A 310 -35.49 16.66 13.29
N PHE A 311 -34.84 17.82 13.35
CA PHE A 311 -33.50 17.91 13.93
C PHE A 311 -33.45 17.35 15.35
N GLY A 312 -32.45 16.51 15.62
CA GLY A 312 -32.30 15.84 16.92
C GLY A 312 -33.16 14.58 17.08
N SER A 313 -33.89 14.15 16.06
CA SER A 313 -34.56 12.84 15.99
C SER A 313 -33.96 11.98 14.89
N PHE A 314 -34.15 10.67 14.98
CA PHE A 314 -33.73 9.72 13.96
C PHE A 314 -34.77 8.64 13.67
N VAL A 315 -34.63 8.00 12.52
CA VAL A 315 -35.49 6.90 12.06
C VAL A 315 -35.16 5.62 12.83
N THR A 316 -36.15 4.98 13.45
CA THR A 316 -35.96 3.69 14.17
C THR A 316 -36.70 2.53 13.54
N GLU A 317 -37.86 2.82 12.96
CA GLU A 317 -38.74 1.84 12.31
C GLU A 317 -39.48 2.53 11.16
N GLN A 318 -40.29 1.78 10.42
CA GLN A 318 -41.12 2.32 9.34
C GLN A 318 -42.02 3.45 9.86
N ASN A 319 -41.82 4.67 9.35
CA ASN A 319 -42.60 5.85 9.70
C ASN A 319 -42.51 6.29 11.17
N VAL A 320 -41.48 5.87 11.91
CA VAL A 320 -41.28 6.23 13.31
C VAL A 320 -40.02 7.06 13.47
N CYS A 321 -40.20 8.26 14.02
CA CYS A 321 -39.11 9.12 14.48
C CYS A 321 -38.97 9.00 15.99
N THR A 322 -37.75 8.76 16.45
CA THR A 322 -37.43 8.74 17.89
C THR A 322 -36.46 9.88 18.19
N PRO A 323 -36.74 10.72 19.21
CA PRO A 323 -35.79 11.72 19.67
C PRO A 323 -34.48 11.05 20.07
N ASN A 324 -33.34 11.59 19.63
CA ASN A 324 -32.04 11.07 19.99
C ASN A 324 -31.81 11.26 21.50
N PRO A 325 -31.76 10.18 22.31
CA PRO A 325 -31.56 10.29 23.75
C PRO A 325 -30.10 10.63 24.11
N CYS A 326 -29.19 10.58 23.13
CA CYS A 326 -27.77 10.76 23.36
C CYS A 326 -27.37 12.24 23.30
N GLU A 327 -26.57 12.65 24.27
CA GLU A 327 -25.90 13.94 24.26
C GLU A 327 -24.80 14.00 23.18
N LYS A 328 -24.32 15.22 22.91
CA LYS A 328 -23.21 15.45 21.97
C LYS A 328 -21.98 14.63 22.37
N GLY A 329 -21.36 13.97 21.39
CA GLY A 329 -20.16 13.13 21.62
C GLY A 329 -20.47 11.71 22.11
N ARG A 330 -21.74 11.31 22.13
CA ARG A 330 -22.18 9.93 22.40
C ARG A 330 -22.93 9.36 21.21
N LEU A 331 -22.88 8.04 21.06
CA LEU A 331 -23.59 7.28 20.03
C LEU A 331 -24.55 6.29 20.66
N TYR A 332 -25.67 6.05 19.98
CA TYR A 332 -26.76 5.19 20.41
C TYR A 332 -26.48 3.74 20.03
N PHE A 333 -26.62 2.82 20.98
CA PHE A 333 -26.50 1.37 20.74
C PHE A 333 -27.90 0.74 20.81
N PRO A 334 -28.50 0.36 19.67
CA PRO A 334 -29.89 -0.09 19.63
C PRO A 334 -30.18 -1.37 20.42
N GLN A 335 -29.21 -2.29 20.48
CA GLN A 335 -29.35 -3.56 21.19
C GLN A 335 -29.52 -3.35 22.71
N GLU A 336 -28.79 -2.40 23.27
CA GLU A 336 -28.82 -2.09 24.70
C GLU A 336 -29.75 -0.93 25.04
N LYS A 337 -30.15 -0.15 24.04
CA LYS A 337 -30.93 1.10 24.18
C LYS A 337 -30.22 2.15 25.04
N THR A 338 -28.89 2.18 25.02
CA THR A 338 -28.04 3.07 25.81
C THR A 338 -27.09 3.89 24.94
N CYS A 339 -26.51 4.94 25.52
CA CYS A 339 -25.61 5.88 24.83
C CYS A 339 -24.20 5.83 25.40
N TYR A 340 -23.22 5.58 24.54
CA TYR A 340 -21.81 5.48 24.93
C TYR A 340 -20.98 6.59 24.31
N ARG A 341 -19.95 7.03 25.05
CA ARG A 341 -19.02 8.07 24.60
C ARG A 341 -18.13 7.53 23.48
N ILE A 342 -17.97 8.34 22.42
CA ILE A 342 -17.07 8.02 21.31
C ILE A 342 -15.63 7.86 21.83
N GLY A 343 -14.94 6.81 21.41
CA GLY A 343 -13.58 6.47 21.84
C GLY A 343 -13.48 5.80 23.21
N ALA A 344 -14.58 5.63 23.94
CA ALA A 344 -14.62 4.79 25.14
C ALA A 344 -14.85 3.32 24.75
N GLN A 345 -14.50 2.38 25.64
CA GLN A 345 -14.78 0.96 25.41
C GLN A 345 -16.29 0.69 25.29
N GLY A 346 -17.10 1.25 26.19
CA GLY A 346 -18.56 1.07 26.16
C GLY A 346 -18.96 -0.42 26.16
N PRO A 347 -19.86 -0.86 25.27
CA PRO A 347 -20.30 -2.26 25.16
C PRO A 347 -19.36 -3.11 24.31
N CYS A 348 -18.25 -2.53 23.83
CA CYS A 348 -17.32 -3.19 22.93
C CYS A 348 -16.36 -4.12 23.67
N SER A 349 -15.82 -5.10 22.93
CA SER A 349 -14.85 -6.06 23.45
C SER A 349 -13.56 -5.37 23.91
N LEU A 350 -12.73 -6.09 24.67
CA LEU A 350 -11.39 -5.61 25.04
C LEU A 350 -10.61 -5.22 23.77
N HIS A 351 -9.90 -4.08 23.80
CA HIS A 351 -9.21 -3.44 22.66
C HIS A 351 -10.09 -2.84 21.56
N GLN A 352 -11.41 -2.81 21.76
CA GLN A 352 -12.34 -2.08 20.92
C GLN A 352 -12.87 -0.83 21.63
N VAL A 353 -13.23 0.16 20.83
CA VAL A 353 -13.83 1.42 21.26
C VAL A 353 -15.03 1.76 20.39
N VAL A 354 -15.93 2.55 20.97
CA VAL A 354 -17.10 3.07 20.29
C VAL A 354 -16.68 4.05 19.20
N ILE A 355 -17.11 3.77 17.97
CA ILE A 355 -16.86 4.55 16.76
C ILE A 355 -18.15 4.84 16.01
N PHE A 356 -18.08 5.77 15.05
CA PHE A 356 -19.19 6.04 14.14
C PHE A 356 -19.47 4.86 13.22
N ASP A 357 -20.73 4.74 12.81
CA ASP A 357 -21.13 3.82 11.76
C ASP A 357 -20.58 4.25 10.38
N PHE A 358 -19.42 3.69 10.02
CA PHE A 358 -18.77 3.92 8.73
C PHE A 358 -19.49 3.30 7.52
N THR A 359 -20.50 2.46 7.74
CA THR A 359 -21.33 1.97 6.62
C THR A 359 -22.32 3.04 6.18
N SER A 360 -22.55 4.09 6.98
CA SER A 360 -23.32 5.26 6.57
C SER A 360 -22.43 6.22 5.76
N ARG A 361 -22.95 6.73 4.65
CA ARG A 361 -22.26 7.77 3.88
C ARG A 361 -22.90 9.10 4.23
N PRO A 362 -22.23 9.99 4.98
CA PRO A 362 -22.85 11.22 5.48
C PRO A 362 -23.44 12.12 4.39
N SER A 363 -22.85 12.10 3.19
CA SER A 363 -23.32 12.87 2.02
C SER A 363 -24.60 12.33 1.39
N LEU A 364 -24.97 11.08 1.64
CA LEU A 364 -26.13 10.43 1.02
C LEU A 364 -27.16 10.03 2.08
N ASP A 365 -26.73 9.36 3.14
CA ASP A 365 -27.60 8.76 4.16
C ASP A 365 -27.84 9.70 5.36
N GLY A 366 -27.08 10.79 5.43
CA GLY A 366 -27.02 11.67 6.59
C GLY A 366 -26.08 11.15 7.68
N ILE A 367 -25.97 11.92 8.76
CA ILE A 367 -25.16 11.54 9.92
C ILE A 367 -25.87 10.40 10.66
N SER A 368 -25.16 9.28 10.84
CA SER A 368 -25.63 8.17 11.66
C SER A 368 -25.33 8.42 13.13
N TYR A 369 -26.36 8.27 13.96
CA TYR A 369 -26.26 8.26 15.42
C TYR A 369 -26.05 6.86 15.99
N ASN A 370 -26.02 5.83 15.14
CA ASN A 370 -25.71 4.46 15.53
C ASN A 370 -24.24 4.31 15.93
N GLY A 371 -24.00 3.76 17.11
CA GLY A 371 -22.67 3.40 17.59
C GLY A 371 -22.26 2.02 17.11
N MET A 372 -21.01 1.88 16.66
CA MET A 372 -20.41 0.59 16.35
C MET A 372 -19.14 0.38 17.16
N CYS A 373 -18.70 -0.86 17.27
CA CYS A 373 -17.43 -1.22 17.89
C CYS A 373 -16.34 -1.33 16.83
N GLY A 374 -15.21 -0.66 17.05
CA GLY A 374 -14.05 -0.72 16.18
C GLY A 374 -12.76 -0.71 16.98
N CYS A 375 -11.63 -1.00 16.34
CA CYS A 375 -10.37 -1.17 17.05
C CYS A 375 -9.80 0.15 17.58
N ALA A 376 -9.21 0.09 18.77
CA ALA A 376 -8.52 1.22 19.39
C ALA A 376 -7.15 1.46 18.71
N GLY A 377 -7.11 2.06 17.52
CA GLY A 377 -5.86 2.32 16.78
C GLY A 377 -6.04 2.96 15.40
N VAL A 378 -4.93 3.15 14.67
CA VAL A 378 -4.97 3.59 13.26
C VAL A 378 -5.53 2.45 12.42
N ILE A 379 -6.74 2.63 11.91
CA ILE A 379 -7.43 1.67 11.05
C ILE A 379 -6.65 1.55 9.74
N SER A 380 -5.92 0.45 9.55
CA SER A 380 -5.17 0.15 8.32
C SER A 380 -6.02 -0.58 7.27
N ASN A 381 -7.14 -1.21 7.67
CA ASN A 381 -8.03 -1.97 6.79
C ASN A 381 -9.51 -1.75 7.13
N LEU A 382 -10.37 -1.79 6.10
CA LEU A 382 -11.84 -1.63 6.22
C LEU A 382 -12.54 -2.81 6.91
N ASP A 383 -11.83 -3.91 7.15
CA ASP A 383 -12.43 -5.19 7.58
C ASP A 383 -12.63 -5.29 9.11
N GLN A 384 -12.36 -4.21 9.87
CA GLN A 384 -12.65 -4.06 11.31
C GLN A 384 -12.23 -5.24 12.22
N SER A 385 -11.40 -6.16 11.75
CA SER A 385 -10.82 -7.20 12.59
C SER A 385 -9.71 -6.57 13.41
N CYS A 386 -9.90 -6.58 14.72
CA CYS A 386 -8.81 -6.27 15.63
C CYS A 386 -7.94 -7.51 15.62
N THR A 387 -6.89 -7.50 14.80
CA THR A 387 -5.84 -8.50 14.94
C THR A 387 -5.25 -8.32 16.32
N ASP A 388 -5.35 -9.36 17.14
CA ASP A 388 -4.58 -9.51 18.36
C ASP A 388 -3.09 -9.62 18.01
N GLU A 389 -2.48 -8.52 17.57
CA GLU A 389 -1.01 -8.39 17.54
C GLU A 389 -0.42 -8.35 18.96
N ALA A 390 -1.23 -8.64 19.98
CA ALA A 390 -0.82 -8.88 21.35
C ALA A 390 -0.55 -10.38 21.66
N ASP A 391 -1.01 -11.32 20.84
CA ASP A 391 -0.86 -12.76 21.10
C ASP A 391 0.31 -13.44 20.35
N GLN A 392 1.10 -12.67 19.59
CA GLN A 392 2.47 -13.08 19.28
C GLN A 392 3.42 -12.48 20.31
N ILE A 393 3.39 -13.01 21.52
CA ILE A 393 4.53 -12.90 22.43
C ILE A 393 5.72 -13.56 21.72
N PRO A 394 6.75 -12.82 21.29
CA PRO A 394 7.95 -13.45 20.77
C PRO A 394 8.55 -14.26 21.92
N GLN A 395 8.81 -15.55 21.70
CA GLN A 395 9.32 -16.48 22.71
C GLN A 395 10.65 -16.04 23.33
N SER A 396 11.29 -15.00 22.79
CA SER A 396 12.37 -14.26 23.44
C SER A 396 12.36 -12.79 23.01
N ALA A 397 12.74 -11.87 23.91
CA ALA A 397 12.91 -10.44 23.60
C ALA A 397 13.95 -10.16 22.49
N CYS A 398 14.67 -11.19 22.03
CA CYS A 398 15.67 -11.11 20.97
C CYS A 398 15.06 -11.30 19.55
N ASP A 399 13.89 -11.93 19.44
CA ASP A 399 13.25 -12.26 18.15
C ASP A 399 12.70 -11.03 17.42
N SER A 400 12.40 -9.96 18.17
CA SER A 400 11.86 -8.70 17.65
C SER A 400 12.92 -7.81 16.98
N THR A 401 14.21 -8.13 17.16
CA THR A 401 15.34 -7.33 16.65
C THR A 401 16.12 -8.09 15.58
N PRO A 402 16.13 -7.63 14.31
CA PRO A 402 16.96 -8.25 13.27
C PRO A 402 18.45 -8.20 13.66
N ASP A 403 19.20 -9.23 13.25
CA ASP A 403 20.62 -9.45 13.56
C ASP A 403 20.97 -9.77 15.02
N MET A 404 19.98 -10.04 15.88
CA MET A 404 20.21 -10.50 17.25
C MET A 404 19.96 -12.01 17.36
N VAL A 405 20.76 -12.68 18.17
CA VAL A 405 20.65 -14.10 18.50
C VAL A 405 20.70 -14.27 20.01
N GLU A 406 19.82 -15.12 20.55
CA GLU A 406 19.86 -15.48 21.96
C GLU A 406 20.96 -16.53 22.20
N VAL A 407 21.93 -16.20 23.05
CA VAL A 407 22.96 -17.13 23.52
C VAL A 407 22.98 -17.04 25.05
N ASN A 408 22.73 -18.16 25.75
CA ASN A 408 22.67 -18.20 27.22
C ASN A 408 21.69 -17.19 27.86
N ARG A 409 20.48 -17.03 27.31
CA ARG A 409 19.44 -16.09 27.80
C ARG A 409 19.81 -14.61 27.72
N GLN A 410 20.80 -14.26 26.92
CA GLN A 410 21.17 -12.87 26.61
C GLN A 410 21.20 -12.67 25.09
N CYS A 411 20.71 -11.52 24.64
CA CYS A 411 20.67 -11.18 23.22
C CYS A 411 22.02 -10.61 22.77
N PHE A 412 22.65 -11.22 21.77
CA PHE A 412 23.89 -10.74 21.19
C PHE A 412 23.74 -10.51 19.69
N LYS A 413 24.43 -9.49 19.18
CA LYS A 413 24.40 -9.17 17.74
C LYS A 413 25.29 -10.13 16.95
N LEU A 414 24.78 -10.67 15.85
CA LEU A 414 25.55 -11.46 14.90
C LEU A 414 26.71 -10.65 14.31
N TYR A 415 27.81 -11.32 13.99
CA TYR A 415 29.06 -10.75 13.49
C TYR A 415 29.73 -9.74 14.46
N THR A 416 29.36 -9.79 15.74
CA THR A 416 30.07 -9.10 16.81
C THR A 416 30.76 -10.11 17.72
N ARG A 417 31.68 -9.65 18.57
CA ARG A 417 32.39 -10.52 19.52
C ARG A 417 31.42 -11.25 20.45
N GLY A 418 30.37 -10.59 20.94
CA GLY A 418 29.40 -11.18 21.86
C GLY A 418 30.07 -11.95 23.02
N PRO A 419 29.62 -13.17 23.35
CA PRO A 419 30.22 -14.03 24.36
C PRO A 419 31.49 -14.78 23.87
N CYS A 420 31.96 -14.52 22.65
CA CYS A 420 33.10 -15.24 22.05
C CYS A 420 34.47 -14.70 22.52
N GLY A 421 35.48 -15.57 22.39
CA GLY A 421 36.87 -15.28 22.74
C GLY A 421 37.53 -14.21 21.86
N PRO A 422 38.73 -13.73 22.23
CA PRO A 422 39.48 -12.77 21.43
C PRO A 422 39.78 -13.33 20.02
N GLY A 423 39.55 -12.52 18.99
CA GLY A 423 39.73 -12.92 17.59
C GLY A 423 38.54 -13.68 16.99
N GLN A 424 37.46 -13.91 17.76
CA GLN A 424 36.24 -14.60 17.31
C GLN A 424 35.03 -13.66 17.24
N TRP A 425 34.01 -14.07 16.49
CA TRP A 425 32.70 -13.43 16.41
C TRP A 425 31.57 -14.47 16.28
N LEU A 426 30.33 -14.06 16.53
CA LEU A 426 29.15 -14.91 16.41
C LEU A 426 28.67 -15.03 14.95
N GLU A 427 28.57 -16.24 14.42
CA GLU A 427 28.02 -16.53 13.09
C GLU A 427 26.83 -17.49 13.18
N PRO A 428 25.75 -17.34 12.37
CA PRO A 428 24.60 -18.25 12.41
C PRO A 428 24.92 -19.66 11.90
N LYS A 429 24.42 -20.69 12.60
CA LYS A 429 24.47 -22.09 12.13
C LYS A 429 23.44 -22.31 11.01
N LYS A 430 23.86 -22.95 9.91
CA LYS A 430 22.97 -23.42 8.84
C LYS A 430 22.30 -24.73 9.26
N ILE A 431 21.05 -24.69 9.72
CA ILE A 431 20.23 -25.89 9.99
C ILE A 431 18.85 -25.70 9.33
N PRO A 432 18.23 -26.73 8.73
CA PRO A 432 17.10 -26.55 7.79
C PRO A 432 15.75 -26.19 8.42
N THR A 433 15.57 -26.30 9.74
CA THR A 433 14.24 -26.20 10.36
C THR A 433 14.31 -25.54 11.74
N ARG A 434 14.13 -24.21 11.77
CA ARG A 434 13.89 -23.31 12.93
C ARG A 434 14.63 -23.60 14.26
N ILE A 435 15.69 -22.84 14.49
CA ILE A 435 15.91 -21.82 15.55
C ILE A 435 17.36 -21.37 15.33
N ARG A 436 17.60 -20.06 15.19
CA ARG A 436 18.89 -19.47 14.84
C ARG A 436 19.90 -19.65 15.98
N SER A 437 20.52 -20.82 16.08
CA SER A 437 21.68 -21.02 16.95
C SER A 437 22.92 -20.38 16.30
N ALA A 438 23.75 -19.69 17.08
CA ALA A 438 25.01 -19.10 16.62
C ALA A 438 26.22 -19.86 17.18
N ALA A 439 27.33 -19.81 16.45
CA ALA A 439 28.61 -20.38 16.86
C ALA A 439 29.69 -19.31 16.85
N CYS A 440 30.66 -19.41 17.77
CA CYS A 440 31.86 -18.58 17.76
C CYS A 440 32.82 -19.08 16.68
N VAL A 441 33.12 -18.23 15.69
CA VAL A 441 34.06 -18.54 14.60
C VAL A 441 35.15 -17.47 14.54
N CYS A 442 36.31 -17.80 13.96
CA CYS A 442 37.40 -16.82 13.77
C CYS A 442 36.97 -15.70 12.83
N ARG A 443 37.35 -14.47 13.16
CA ARG A 443 37.14 -13.31 12.27
C ARG A 443 37.93 -13.50 10.96
N PRO A 444 37.46 -12.96 9.83
CA PRO A 444 38.21 -12.98 8.58
C PRO A 444 39.64 -12.44 8.78
N GLY A 445 40.64 -13.22 8.36
CA GLY A 445 42.06 -12.91 8.54
C GLY A 445 42.69 -13.44 9.83
N TYR A 446 41.91 -14.03 10.75
CA TYR A 446 42.42 -14.74 11.92
C TYR A 446 42.37 -16.25 11.67
N THR A 447 43.41 -16.98 12.04
CA THR A 447 43.49 -18.44 11.86
C THR A 447 43.26 -19.15 13.20
N PRO A 448 42.55 -20.29 13.24
CA PRO A 448 42.43 -21.06 14.48
C PRO A 448 43.80 -21.56 14.95
N TYR A 449 43.99 -21.70 16.27
CA TYR A 449 45.22 -22.32 16.80
C TYR A 449 45.38 -23.76 16.28
N GLU A 450 46.60 -24.14 15.90
CA GLU A 450 46.94 -25.51 15.45
C GLU A 450 46.90 -26.53 16.59
N GLN A 451 47.07 -26.09 17.84
CA GLN A 451 46.96 -26.90 19.05
C GLN A 451 46.20 -26.14 20.15
N PRO A 452 45.31 -26.79 20.92
CA PRO A 452 44.63 -26.14 22.05
C PRO A 452 45.67 -25.66 23.08
N LEU A 453 45.54 -24.42 23.57
CA LEU A 453 46.34 -24.00 24.73
C LEU A 453 46.01 -24.88 25.94
N ALA A 454 46.98 -25.09 26.83
CA ALA A 454 46.95 -26.02 27.97
C ALA A 454 45.73 -25.92 28.92
N ASN A 455 44.89 -24.89 28.76
CA ASN A 455 43.67 -24.66 29.54
C ASN A 455 42.37 -24.99 28.77
N GLY A 456 42.45 -25.69 27.62
CA GLY A 456 41.27 -26.07 26.83
C GLY A 456 40.59 -24.91 26.08
N VAL A 457 41.24 -23.75 25.99
CA VAL A 457 40.70 -22.55 25.31
C VAL A 457 40.96 -22.64 23.80
N ILE A 458 39.88 -22.75 23.02
CA ILE A 458 39.88 -22.67 21.55
C ILE A 458 39.85 -21.17 21.17
N GLY A 459 40.88 -20.67 20.49
CA GLY A 459 41.00 -19.25 20.10
C GLY A 459 41.59 -19.07 18.70
N CYS A 460 41.74 -17.80 18.28
CA CYS A 460 42.21 -17.46 16.94
C CYS A 460 43.46 -16.56 16.98
N GLN A 461 44.47 -16.90 16.17
CA GLN A 461 45.69 -16.14 15.98
C GLN A 461 45.43 -14.90 15.11
N ALA A 462 45.98 -13.76 15.53
CA ALA A 462 45.96 -12.55 14.73
C ALA A 462 46.87 -12.70 13.49
N PRO A 463 46.54 -12.05 12.36
CA PRO A 463 47.36 -12.10 11.15
C PRO A 463 48.79 -11.61 11.36
N SER A 464 49.02 -10.72 12.34
CA SER A 464 50.35 -10.27 12.75
C SER A 464 51.24 -11.38 13.29
N VAL A 465 50.67 -12.43 13.91
CA VAL A 465 51.42 -13.59 14.42
C VAL A 465 51.92 -14.45 13.28
N GLY A 466 51.10 -14.67 12.25
CA GLY A 466 51.52 -15.35 11.02
C GLY A 466 52.66 -14.61 10.30
N ILE A 467 52.56 -13.28 10.23
CA ILE A 467 53.61 -12.42 9.67
C ILE A 467 54.88 -12.48 10.53
N ALA A 468 54.77 -12.44 11.86
CA ALA A 468 55.91 -12.56 12.76
C ALA A 468 56.61 -13.92 12.66
N ARG A 469 55.86 -15.02 12.51
CA ARG A 469 56.40 -16.37 12.29
C ARG A 469 57.17 -16.43 10.97
N TYR A 470 56.58 -15.90 9.90
CA TYR A 470 57.22 -15.78 8.59
C TYR A 470 58.52 -14.96 8.61
N LEU A 471 58.52 -13.83 9.32
CA LEU A 471 59.70 -12.98 9.46
C LEU A 471 60.80 -13.61 10.33
N ASN A 472 60.43 -14.37 11.35
CA ASN A 472 61.37 -15.09 12.20
C ASN A 472 61.98 -16.33 11.50
N GLU A 473 61.21 -17.05 10.69
CA GLU A 473 61.73 -18.14 9.84
C GLU A 473 62.75 -17.62 8.81
N ARG A 474 62.53 -16.43 8.23
CA ARG A 474 63.51 -15.76 7.35
C ARG A 474 64.78 -15.33 8.09
N ARG A 475 64.69 -14.96 9.37
CA ARG A 475 65.90 -14.69 10.20
C ARG A 475 66.71 -15.95 10.48
N HIS A 476 66.07 -17.11 10.61
CA HIS A 476 66.78 -18.39 10.76
C HIS A 476 67.45 -18.86 9.45
N LEU A 477 66.88 -18.53 8.29
CA LEU A 477 67.51 -18.78 6.99
C LEU A 477 68.71 -17.85 6.73
N HIS A 478 68.68 -16.60 7.23
CA HIS A 478 69.82 -15.67 7.09
C HIS A 478 70.92 -15.81 8.16
N SER A 479 70.70 -16.61 9.22
CA SER A 479 71.72 -16.92 10.24
C SER A 479 72.48 -18.23 9.98
N ARG A 480 72.19 -18.92 8.87
CA ARG A 480 72.98 -20.03 8.32
C ARG A 480 73.57 -19.66 6.95
N ALA A 481 74.43 -18.65 6.93
CA ALA A 481 75.44 -18.52 5.89
C ALA A 481 76.82 -18.77 6.55
N PRO A 482 77.61 -19.76 6.09
CA PRO A 482 78.85 -20.14 6.75
C PRO A 482 79.95 -19.12 6.44
N GLY A 483 80.45 -18.46 7.48
CA GLY A 483 81.76 -17.84 7.44
C GLY A 483 82.82 -18.93 7.64
N ASN A 484 83.47 -19.35 6.56
CA ASN A 484 84.84 -19.88 6.56
C ASN A 484 85.39 -19.84 5.12
N LEU A 485 86.01 -18.71 4.79
CA LEU A 485 86.96 -18.58 3.70
C LEU A 485 88.36 -18.56 4.33
N THR A 486 89.03 -19.70 4.31
CA THR A 486 90.49 -19.78 4.48
C THR A 486 91.12 -19.85 3.08
N LEU A 487 91.90 -18.81 2.75
CA LEU A 487 92.82 -18.78 1.61
C LEU A 487 94.12 -19.52 1.96
N PRO A 488 94.81 -20.15 0.98
CA PRO A 488 96.06 -20.86 1.22
C PRO A 488 97.24 -19.88 1.31
N LEU A 489 98.16 -20.15 2.24
CA LEU A 489 99.48 -19.50 2.29
C LEU A 489 100.45 -20.23 1.35
N SER A 490 101.10 -19.45 0.50
CA SER A 490 102.51 -19.62 0.12
C SER A 490 103.30 -18.56 0.88
#